data_AF-A0A0R3KDX6-F1
#
_entry.id   AF-A0A0R3KDX6-F1
#
_cell.length_a   1.000
_cell.length_b   1.000
_cell.length_c   1.000
_cell.angle_alpha   90.00
_cell.angle_beta   90.00
_cell.angle_gamma   90.00
#
_symmetry.space_group_name_H-M   'P 1'
#
loop_
_entity.id
_entity.type
_entity.pdbx_description
1 polymer ?
#
loop_
_entity_poly.entity_id
_entity_poly.type
_entity_poly.pdbx_seq_one_letter_code
_entity_poly.pdbx_strand_id
1 'polypeptide(L)'
;MYPTDGLKIGKLYRLGFPGTAARVIDPPAGVERSSEYCYLVESLILRSRWWVNRRGEPDNIHSPRLIVPAAQEAPDTSWKTIEQH
;
A
#
# COMPACT_ATOMS: atom_id res chain seq x y z
N MET A 1 -6.96 11.96 15.49
CA MET A 1 -6.83 10.55 15.08
C MET A 1 -6.64 10.56 13.56
N TYR A 2 -5.40 10.51 13.08
CA TYR A 2 -5.14 10.57 11.65
C TYR A 2 -5.63 9.26 11.00
N PRO A 3 -6.27 9.29 9.82
CA PRO A 3 -6.46 8.06 9.07
C PRO A 3 -5.07 7.61 8.62
N THR A 4 -4.51 6.60 9.27
CA THR A 4 -3.43 5.80 8.69
C THR A 4 -4.06 5.01 7.54
N ASP A 5 -4.24 5.69 6.40
CA ASP A 5 -4.84 5.17 5.18
C ASP A 5 -4.00 3.99 4.65
N GLY A 6 -4.29 2.79 5.17
CA GLY A 6 -3.75 1.54 4.66
C GLY A 6 -4.12 1.30 3.19
N LEU A 7 -3.72 0.15 2.67
CA LEU A 7 -4.03 -0.22 1.29
C LEU A 7 -5.55 -0.30 1.09
N LYS A 8 -6.04 0.28 0.00
CA LYS A 8 -7.47 0.35 -0.34
C LYS A 8 -7.80 -0.71 -1.37
N ILE A 9 -8.84 -1.50 -1.11
CA ILE A 9 -9.35 -2.50 -2.05
C ILE A 9 -9.85 -1.78 -3.32
N GLY A 10 -9.55 -2.35 -4.48
CA GLY A 10 -9.85 -1.80 -5.79
C GLY A 10 -8.84 -0.77 -6.30
N LYS A 11 -7.94 -0.24 -5.46
CA LYS A 11 -6.91 0.72 -5.90
C LYS A 11 -5.72 0.02 -6.56
N LEU A 12 -5.17 0.72 -7.55
CA LEU A 12 -3.90 0.38 -8.19
C LEU A 12 -2.73 0.97 -7.40
N TYR A 13 -1.68 0.18 -7.31
CA TYR A 13 -0.41 0.50 -6.70
C TYR A 13 0.73 0.02 -7.59
N ARG A 14 1.95 0.50 -7.32
CA ARG A 14 3.15 0.12 -8.05
C ARG A 14 3.93 -0.94 -7.28
N LEU A 15 4.48 -1.93 -7.97
CA LEU A 15 5.43 -2.88 -7.39
C LEU A 15 6.84 -2.27 -7.37
N GLY A 16 7.66 -2.61 -6.37
CA GLY A 16 9.05 -2.15 -6.28
C GLY A 16 9.89 -2.57 -7.49
N PHE A 17 10.02 -3.88 -7.67
CA PHE A 17 10.58 -4.50 -8.87
C PHE A 17 9.55 -5.51 -9.39
N PRO A 18 9.21 -5.56 -10.69
CA PRO A 18 9.83 -4.87 -11.82
C PRO A 18 9.24 -3.46 -12.11
N GLY A 19 8.61 -2.80 -11.13
CA GLY A 19 8.04 -1.47 -11.35
C GLY A 19 6.65 -1.44 -11.99
N THR A 20 6.01 -2.59 -12.15
CA THR A 20 4.69 -2.75 -12.80
C THR A 20 3.52 -2.43 -11.87
N ALA A 21 2.32 -2.26 -12.46
CA ALA A 21 1.09 -2.04 -11.70
C ALA A 21 0.55 -3.33 -11.08
N ALA A 22 -0.01 -3.21 -9.88
CA ALA A 22 -0.76 -4.24 -9.18
C ALA A 22 -2.00 -3.63 -8.52
N ARG A 23 -3.04 -4.44 -8.33
CA ARG A 23 -4.30 -4.04 -7.73
C ARG A 23 -4.49 -4.74 -6.40
N VAL A 24 -4.96 -4.03 -5.39
CA VAL A 24 -5.45 -4.67 -4.17
C VAL A 24 -6.87 -5.15 -4.43
N ILE A 25 -7.14 -6.43 -4.20
CA ILE A 25 -8.44 -7.06 -4.48
C ILE A 25 -9.05 -7.62 -3.21
N ASP A 26 -10.36 -7.84 -3.25
CA ASP A 26 -11.00 -8.66 -2.23
C ASP A 26 -10.49 -10.10 -2.32
N PRO A 27 -10.22 -10.74 -1.18
CA PRO A 27 -9.91 -12.15 -1.18
C PRO A 27 -11.13 -13.00 -1.55
N PRO A 28 -10.90 -14.20 -2.11
CA PRO A 28 -11.98 -15.14 -2.38
C PRO A 28 -12.79 -15.46 -1.12
N ALA A 29 -14.07 -15.75 -1.30
CA ALA A 29 -14.94 -16.17 -0.20
C ALA A 29 -14.36 -17.39 0.53
N GLY A 30 -14.40 -17.37 1.86
CA GLY A 30 -13.90 -18.47 2.71
C GLY A 30 -12.39 -18.42 2.98
N VAL A 31 -11.66 -17.43 2.48
CA VAL A 31 -10.24 -17.24 2.81
C VAL A 31 -10.09 -16.26 3.97
N GLU A 32 -9.57 -16.74 5.10
CA GLU A 32 -9.29 -15.89 6.26
C GLU A 32 -8.09 -14.98 6.02
N ARG A 33 -8.23 -13.71 6.41
CA ARG A 33 -7.14 -12.74 6.36
C ARG A 33 -6.30 -12.89 7.63
N SER A 34 -5.00 -13.13 7.47
CA SER A 34 -4.07 -13.02 8.59
C SER A 34 -3.99 -11.58 9.07
N SER A 35 -3.77 -11.38 10.38
CA SER A 35 -3.50 -10.05 10.96
C SER A 35 -2.18 -9.46 10.44
N GLU A 36 -1.23 -10.31 10.05
CA GLU A 36 0.08 -9.91 9.53
C GLU A 36 0.00 -9.54 8.05
N TYR A 37 -0.56 -10.42 7.22
CA TYR A 37 -0.71 -10.24 5.77
C TYR A 37 -2.18 -10.14 5.40
N CYS A 38 -2.71 -8.91 5.40
CA CYS A 38 -4.14 -8.64 5.39
C CYS A 38 -4.69 -8.14 4.04
N TYR A 39 -3.83 -7.89 3.05
CA TYR A 39 -4.23 -7.39 1.74
C TYR A 39 -3.84 -8.36 0.63
N LEU A 40 -4.82 -8.80 -0.16
CA LEU A 40 -4.56 -9.61 -1.34
C LEU A 40 -4.25 -8.69 -2.52
N VAL A 41 -3.14 -8.96 -3.19
CA VAL A 41 -2.66 -8.19 -4.32
C VAL A 41 -2.71 -9.06 -5.57
N GLU A 42 -3.12 -8.47 -6.68
CA GLU A 42 -3.10 -9.06 -8.01
C GLU A 42 -2.19 -8.26 -8.94
N SER A 43 -1.17 -8.90 -9.50
CA SER A 43 -0.37 -8.28 -10.56
C SER A 43 -1.15 -8.26 -11.87
N LEU A 44 -1.19 -7.10 -12.52
CA LEU A 44 -1.83 -6.97 -13.83
C LEU A 44 -1.00 -7.56 -14.97
N ILE A 45 0.29 -7.81 -14.74
CA ILE A 45 1.24 -8.28 -15.76
C ILE A 45 1.67 -9.72 -15.49
N LEU A 46 2.04 -10.05 -14.25
CA LEU A 46 2.50 -11.39 -13.89
C LEU A 46 1.33 -12.38 -13.77
N ARG A 47 0.08 -11.89 -13.70
CA ARG A 47 -1.14 -12.69 -13.47
C ARG A 47 -1.06 -13.56 -12.21
N SER A 48 -0.22 -13.18 -11.25
CA SER A 48 -0.06 -13.82 -9.95
C SER A 48 -0.76 -13.02 -8.85
N ARG A 49 -1.08 -13.70 -7.75
CA ARG A 49 -1.67 -13.11 -6.55
C ARG A 49 -0.87 -13.50 -5.31
N TRP A 50 -0.73 -12.60 -4.36
CA TRP A 50 -0.05 -12.84 -3.10
C TRP A 50 -0.51 -11.88 -2.02
N TRP A 51 -0.24 -12.22 -0.76
CA TRP A 51 -0.62 -11.37 0.35
C TRP A 51 0.47 -10.37 0.70
N VAL A 52 0.05 -9.18 1.13
CA VAL A 52 0.96 -8.16 1.66
C VAL A 52 0.46 -7.61 2.98
N ASN A 53 1.41 -7.16 3.81
CA ASN A 53 1.11 -6.43 5.03
C ASN A 53 0.83 -4.95 4.77
N ARG A 54 0.56 -4.18 5.83
CA ARG A 54 0.29 -2.72 5.74
C ARG A 54 1.46 -1.90 5.17
N ARG A 55 2.69 -2.43 5.23
CA ARG A 55 3.90 -1.81 4.67
C ARG A 55 4.17 -2.22 3.22
N GLY A 56 3.28 -3.02 2.64
CA GLY A 56 3.38 -3.56 1.29
C GLY A 56 4.37 -4.72 1.16
N GLU A 57 4.86 -5.27 2.27
CA GLU A 57 5.78 -6.41 2.25
C GLU A 57 5.02 -7.71 2.00
N PRO A 58 5.53 -8.58 1.13
CA PRO A 58 4.88 -9.83 0.77
C PRO A 58 5.02 -10.90 1.86
N ASP A 59 4.09 -11.86 1.83
CA ASP A 59 4.10 -13.07 2.67
C ASP A 59 5.17 -14.10 2.29
N ASN A 60 5.88 -13.89 1.16
CA ASN A 60 6.92 -14.77 0.67
C ASN A 60 8.02 -14.00 -0.08
N ILE A 61 9.22 -14.59 -0.16
CA ILE A 61 10.42 -13.95 -0.74
C ILE A 61 10.39 -13.80 -2.27
N HIS A 62 9.56 -14.57 -2.97
CA HIS A 62 9.49 -14.56 -4.44
C HIS A 62 8.54 -13.50 -4.97
N SER A 63 7.64 -12.99 -4.13
CA SER A 63 6.65 -11.99 -4.51
C SER A 63 7.22 -10.58 -4.47
N PRO A 64 6.86 -9.72 -5.43
CA PRO A 64 7.21 -8.30 -5.39
C PRO A 64 6.60 -7.56 -4.19
N ARG A 65 7.38 -6.67 -3.60
CA ARG A 65 6.90 -5.67 -2.62
C ARG A 65 6.03 -4.62 -3.31
N LEU A 66 4.97 -4.19 -2.64
CA LEU A 66 4.13 -3.08 -3.04
C LEU A 66 4.73 -1.75 -2.52
N ILE A 67 4.84 -0.75 -3.40
CA ILE A 67 5.22 0.62 -3.00
C ILE A 67 3.98 1.24 -2.36
N VAL A 68 4.02 1.33 -1.03
CA VAL A 68 3.04 2.09 -0.26
C VAL A 68 3.55 3.53 -0.20
N PRO A 69 2.79 4.52 -0.70
CA PRO A 69 3.14 5.91 -0.48
C PRO A 69 3.28 6.11 1.03
N ALA A 70 4.39 6.69 1.49
CA ALA A 70 4.43 7.17 2.87
C ALA A 70 3.17 8.03 3.06
N ALA A 71 2.43 7.81 4.15
CA ALA A 71 1.36 8.71 4.53
C ALA A 71 1.96 10.11 4.41
N GLN A 72 1.46 10.90 3.47
CA GLN A 72 1.98 12.23 3.22
C GLN A 72 1.78 12.95 4.54
N GLU A 73 2.85 13.08 5.34
CA GLU A 73 2.86 14.00 6.46
C GLU A 73 2.37 15.30 5.84
N ALA A 74 1.19 15.75 6.29
CA ALA A 74 0.63 16.99 5.79
C ALA A 74 1.76 18.02 5.87
N PRO A 75 2.07 18.75 4.77
CA PRO A 75 3.11 19.76 4.83
C PRO A 75 2.74 20.69 5.98
N ASP A 76 3.55 20.67 7.04
CA ASP A 76 3.34 21.47 8.24
C ASP A 76 3.46 22.92 7.78
N THR A 77 2.30 23.49 7.43
CA THR A 77 2.21 24.81 6.83
C THR A 77 2.31 25.81 7.97
N SER A 78 3.50 25.90 8.56
CA SER A 78 3.85 26.96 9.48
C SER A 78 4.15 28.20 8.64
N TRP A 79 3.10 28.97 8.34
CA TRP A 79 3.27 30.36 7.92
C TRP A 79 3.88 31.11 9.11
N LYS A 80 5.21 31.19 9.16
CA LYS A 80 5.86 32.21 9.98
C LYS A 80 5.53 33.55 9.36
N THR A 81 4.54 34.23 9.94
CA THR A 81 4.34 35.66 9.78
C THR A 81 5.67 36.33 10.12
N ILE A 82 6.35 36.85 9.11
CA ILE A 82 7.49 37.73 9.30
C ILE A 82 6.87 39.09 9.60
N GLU A 83 6.60 39.38 10.87
CA GLU A 83 6.40 40.77 11.27
C GLU A 83 7.78 41.44 11.28
N GLN A 84 8.05 42.20 10.21
CA GLN A 84 9.01 43.29 10.25
C GLN A 84 8.33 44.46 10.96
N HIS A 85 8.86 44.89 12.11
CA HIS A 85 9.08 46.29 12.46
C HIS A 85 9.77 46.45 13.83
#